data_AF-A0A7Y5UIZ4-F1
#
_entry.id   AF-A0A7Y5UIZ4-F1
#
_cell.length_a   1.000
_cell.length_b   1.000
_cell.length_c   1.000
_cell.angle_alpha   90.00
_cell.angle_beta   90.00
_cell.angle_gamma   90.00
#
_symmetry.space_group_name_H-M   'P 1'
#
loop_
_entity.id
_entity.type
_entity.pdbx_description
1 polymer ?
#
loop_
_entity_poly.entity_id
_entity_poly.type
_entity_poly.pdbx_seq_one_letter_code
_entity_poly.pdbx_strand_id
1 'polypeptide(L)'
;MIQATTVQAPAAPPLPAAPGAIVITPRDLTPMTSQELAALKARRSLLSDQLNSANSRRKELAQQARNATGADKAGLEQRIAVLDGRLARLENDIDENSKLLASVPAALASTSSDHSVGIGPGAKNRMEDVIPVVSIVSLFVLFPIVLSIARNIWRRGSLPPAARPDRESVQRLERMEQAMEAIAIEVERVSEGQRFVTRLLSEQHGGGAIAAGQPAAEPVRAAPGEKARL
;
A
#
# COMPACT_ATOMS: atom_id res chain seq x y z
N MET A 1 -96.10 8.81 24.46
CA MET A 1 -95.45 7.47 24.47
C MET A 1 -94.86 7.30 23.08
N ILE A 2 -93.55 7.17 22.88
CA ILE A 2 -92.73 5.96 23.08
C ILE A 2 -91.24 6.39 23.22
N GLN A 3 -90.49 5.60 23.99
CA GLN A 3 -89.09 5.77 24.35
C GLN A 3 -88.12 5.61 23.17
N ALA A 4 -86.97 6.28 23.23
CA ALA A 4 -85.76 5.91 22.48
C ALA A 4 -84.61 5.65 23.45
N THR A 5 -84.25 4.38 23.55
CA THR A 5 -83.12 3.82 24.29
C THR A 5 -81.80 4.26 23.67
N THR A 6 -80.95 4.95 24.45
CA THR A 6 -79.54 5.18 24.10
C THR A 6 -78.76 3.89 24.37
N VAL A 7 -78.24 3.27 23.31
CA VAL A 7 -77.28 2.17 23.42
C VAL A 7 -75.86 2.73 23.36
N GLN A 8 -75.08 2.39 24.38
CA GLN A 8 -73.69 2.75 24.59
C GLN A 8 -72.77 2.00 23.62
N ALA A 9 -71.88 2.71 22.92
CA ALA A 9 -70.85 2.11 22.06
C ALA A 9 -69.51 1.95 22.82
N PRO A 10 -68.74 0.87 22.59
CA PRO A 10 -67.58 0.49 23.40
C PRO A 10 -66.32 1.30 23.03
N ALA A 11 -65.43 1.47 24.02
CA ALA A 11 -64.13 2.11 23.83
C ALA A 11 -63.27 1.35 22.81
N ALA A 12 -62.74 2.08 21.82
CA ALA A 12 -61.78 1.55 20.86
C ALA A 12 -60.39 1.33 21.52
N PRO A 13 -59.68 0.24 21.19
CA PRO A 13 -58.36 -0.06 21.75
C PRO A 13 -57.30 0.99 21.32
N PRO A 14 -56.27 1.26 22.14
CA PRO A 14 -55.17 2.11 21.73
C PRO A 14 -54.43 1.49 20.55
N LEU A 15 -54.23 2.29 19.50
CA LEU A 15 -53.43 1.95 18.34
C LEU A 15 -52.01 1.55 18.80
N PRO A 16 -51.37 0.53 18.18
CA PRO A 16 -49.97 0.22 18.42
C PRO A 16 -49.11 1.45 18.10
N ALA A 17 -48.23 1.82 19.03
CA ALA A 17 -47.26 2.87 18.85
C ALA A 17 -46.50 2.64 17.55
N ALA A 18 -46.59 3.58 16.62
CA ALA A 18 -45.73 3.62 15.46
C ALA A 18 -44.26 3.56 15.95
N PRO A 19 -43.39 2.76 15.32
CA PRO A 19 -41.98 2.71 15.67
C PRO A 19 -41.43 4.14 15.68
N GLY A 20 -40.85 4.50 16.83
CA GLY A 20 -40.60 5.87 17.23
C GLY A 20 -40.03 6.71 16.10
N ALA A 21 -40.68 7.85 15.86
CA ALA A 21 -39.97 8.98 15.27
C ALA A 21 -38.70 9.16 16.09
N ILE A 22 -37.54 9.00 15.44
CA ILE A 22 -36.26 9.33 16.03
C ILE A 22 -36.29 10.84 16.25
N VAL A 23 -36.69 11.22 17.46
CA VAL A 23 -36.49 12.56 17.98
C VAL A 23 -34.98 12.73 17.99
N ILE A 24 -34.45 13.56 17.11
CA ILE A 24 -33.06 14.00 17.16
C ILE A 24 -32.95 14.91 18.38
N THR A 25 -32.84 14.30 19.56
CA THR A 25 -32.28 14.93 20.74
C THR A 25 -30.84 15.36 20.41
N PRO A 26 -30.36 16.54 20.84
CA PRO A 26 -28.97 16.94 20.65
C PRO A 26 -28.06 16.06 21.49
N ARG A 27 -27.75 14.88 20.95
CA ARG A 27 -26.81 13.90 21.48
C ARG A 27 -26.27 13.08 20.32
N ASP A 28 -25.58 13.75 19.41
CA ASP A 28 -24.69 13.14 18.42
C ASP A 28 -23.59 14.15 18.04
N LEU A 29 -22.66 14.38 18.97
CA LEU A 29 -21.31 14.84 18.64
C LEU A 29 -20.47 13.58 18.41
N THR A 30 -20.79 12.82 17.36
CA THR A 30 -19.85 11.79 16.90
C THR A 30 -18.60 12.52 16.40
N PRO A 31 -17.39 12.13 16.84
CA PRO A 31 -16.16 12.84 16.50
C PRO A 31 -15.74 12.57 15.05
N MET A 32 -16.51 13.05 14.05
CA MET A 32 -16.13 13.02 12.63
C MET A 32 -15.01 14.02 12.28
N THR A 33 -14.35 14.64 13.26
CA THR A 33 -13.50 15.81 12.99
C THR A 33 -12.01 15.59 13.23
N SER A 34 -11.63 14.64 14.11
CA SER A 34 -10.23 14.28 14.36
C SER A 34 -9.83 12.95 13.70
N GLN A 35 -10.70 11.95 13.75
CA GLN A 35 -10.47 10.64 13.15
C GLN A 35 -10.42 10.72 11.62
N GLU A 36 -11.32 11.50 11.01
CA GLU A 36 -11.32 11.72 9.55
C GLU A 36 -10.10 12.51 9.09
N LEU A 37 -9.71 13.54 9.85
CA LEU A 37 -8.49 14.29 9.57
C LEU A 37 -7.25 13.39 9.65
N ALA A 38 -7.18 12.50 10.64
CA ALA A 38 -6.11 11.51 10.75
C ALA A 38 -6.13 10.53 9.55
N ALA A 39 -7.30 10.07 9.13
CA ALA A 39 -7.45 9.20 7.97
C ALA A 39 -7.03 9.89 6.65
N LEU A 40 -7.42 11.15 6.43
CA LEU A 40 -7.01 11.93 5.25
C LEU A 40 -5.50 12.21 5.24
N LYS A 41 -4.90 12.48 6.41
CA LYS A 41 -3.44 12.63 6.56
C LYS A 41 -2.71 11.32 6.27
N ALA A 42 -3.19 10.20 6.79
CA ALA A 42 -2.62 8.87 6.53
C ALA A 42 -2.75 8.47 5.04
N ARG A 43 -3.89 8.79 4.41
CA ARG A 43 -4.07 8.61 2.96
C ARG A 43 -3.06 9.44 2.16
N ARG A 44 -2.81 10.69 2.56
CA ARG A 44 -1.81 11.56 1.91
C ARG A 44 -0.41 10.97 1.97
N SER A 45 0.02 10.50 3.14
CA SER A 45 1.37 9.91 3.29
C SER A 45 1.50 8.67 2.41
N LEU A 46 0.49 7.80 2.41
CA LEU A 46 0.49 6.59 1.59
C LEU A 46 0.53 6.91 0.07
N LEU A 47 -0.25 7.89 -0.39
CA LEU A 47 -0.19 8.34 -1.80
C LEU A 47 1.19 8.92 -2.15
N SER A 48 1.80 9.67 -1.23
CA SER A 48 3.14 10.24 -1.41
C SER A 48 4.21 9.14 -1.51
N ASP A 49 4.12 8.10 -0.67
CA ASP A 49 5.01 6.95 -0.72
C ASP A 49 4.85 6.15 -2.02
N GLN A 50 3.61 5.99 -2.48
CA GLN A 50 3.32 5.35 -3.78
C GLN A 50 3.87 6.16 -4.95
N LEU A 51 3.77 7.49 -4.91
CA LEU A 51 4.34 8.37 -5.92
C LEU A 51 5.87 8.28 -5.92
N ASN A 52 6.50 8.31 -4.74
CA ASN A 52 7.95 8.20 -4.61
C ASN A 52 8.48 6.85 -5.13
N SER A 53 7.81 5.74 -4.79
CA SER A 53 8.19 4.40 -5.26
C SER A 53 7.98 4.25 -6.77
N ALA A 54 6.88 4.78 -7.32
CA ALA A 54 6.64 4.79 -8.76
C ALA A 54 7.67 5.65 -9.51
N ASN A 55 8.04 6.82 -8.98
CA ASN A 55 9.05 7.69 -9.60
C ASN A 55 10.45 7.06 -9.54
N SER A 56 10.78 6.36 -8.46
CA SER A 56 12.03 5.61 -8.32
C SER A 56 12.12 4.50 -9.37
N ARG A 57 11.03 3.72 -9.53
CA ARG A 57 10.94 2.66 -10.55
C ARG A 57 11.01 3.22 -11.97
N ARG A 58 10.41 4.38 -12.22
CA ARG A 58 10.48 5.08 -13.52
C ARG A 58 11.92 5.45 -13.85
N LYS A 59 12.67 6.01 -12.89
CA LYS A 59 14.09 6.36 -13.07
C LYS A 59 14.94 5.13 -13.37
N GLU A 60 14.68 4.03 -12.69
CA GLU A 60 15.37 2.76 -12.91
C GLU A 60 15.09 2.20 -14.31
N LEU A 61 13.82 2.13 -14.71
CA LEU A 61 13.42 1.70 -16.06
C LEU A 61 14.00 2.60 -17.15
N ALA A 62 14.01 3.92 -16.94
CA ALA A 62 14.60 4.86 -17.87
C ALA A 62 16.14 4.67 -18.00
N GLN A 63 16.83 4.35 -16.90
CA GLN A 63 18.26 4.03 -16.94
C GLN A 63 18.51 2.70 -17.68
N GLN A 64 17.68 1.68 -17.47
CA GLN A 64 17.75 0.42 -18.21
C GLN A 64 17.46 0.63 -19.70
N ALA A 65 16.46 1.45 -20.05
CA ALA A 65 16.10 1.74 -21.43
C ALA A 65 17.20 2.50 -22.20
N ARG A 66 18.01 3.32 -21.50
CA ARG A 66 19.19 3.97 -22.10
C ARG A 66 20.27 2.97 -22.50
N ASN A 67 20.37 1.85 -21.79
CA ASN A 67 21.39 0.82 -21.99
C ASN A 67 20.91 -0.34 -22.87
N ALA A 68 19.60 -0.47 -23.10
CA ALA A 68 18.99 -1.49 -23.94
C ALA A 68 18.97 -1.09 -25.41
N THR A 69 18.89 -2.09 -26.31
CA THR A 69 18.81 -1.90 -27.76
C THR A 69 17.70 -2.76 -28.36
N GLY A 70 17.26 -2.41 -29.58
CA GLY A 70 16.27 -3.20 -30.33
C GLY A 70 14.92 -3.38 -29.60
N ALA A 71 14.41 -4.61 -29.62
CA ALA A 71 13.10 -4.96 -29.06
C ALA A 71 13.01 -4.76 -27.54
N ASP A 72 14.12 -4.99 -26.81
CA ASP A 72 14.16 -4.83 -25.35
C ASP A 72 13.95 -3.36 -24.95
N LYS A 73 14.52 -2.43 -25.72
CA LYS A 73 14.31 -1.01 -25.53
C LYS A 73 12.85 -0.62 -25.75
N ALA A 74 12.24 -1.09 -26.83
CA ALA A 74 10.83 -0.82 -27.12
C ALA A 74 9.90 -1.33 -26.01
N GLY A 75 10.19 -2.52 -25.46
CA GLY A 75 9.45 -3.08 -24.33
C GLY A 75 9.59 -2.25 -23.05
N LEU A 76 10.78 -1.73 -22.75
CA LEU A 76 11.03 -0.85 -21.60
C LEU A 76 10.32 0.51 -21.77
N GLU A 77 10.34 1.10 -22.97
CA GLU A 77 9.63 2.33 -23.29
C GLU A 77 8.11 2.18 -23.10
N GLN A 78 7.54 1.07 -23.54
CA GLN A 78 6.12 0.76 -23.31
C GLN A 78 5.79 0.64 -21.81
N ARG A 79 6.66 0.01 -21.02
CA ARG A 79 6.51 -0.08 -19.55
C ARG A 79 6.58 1.31 -18.88
N ILE A 80 7.48 2.17 -19.35
CA ILE A 80 7.58 3.56 -18.87
C ILE A 80 6.28 4.31 -19.17
N ALA A 81 5.72 4.19 -20.38
CA ALA A 81 4.47 4.86 -20.73
C ALA A 81 3.28 4.44 -19.84
N VAL A 82 3.16 3.15 -19.53
CA VAL A 82 2.14 2.65 -18.59
C VAL A 82 2.37 3.22 -17.17
N LEU A 83 3.62 3.28 -16.73
CA LEU A 83 3.98 3.81 -15.41
C LEU A 83 3.71 5.33 -15.31
N ASP A 84 3.96 6.08 -16.38
CA ASP A 84 3.68 7.52 -16.47
C ASP A 84 2.18 7.80 -16.33
N GLY A 85 1.35 6.97 -16.97
CA GLY A 85 -0.11 7.03 -16.80
C GLY A 85 -0.60 6.69 -15.38
N ARG A 86 0.18 5.93 -14.60
CA ARG A 86 -0.10 5.70 -13.17
C ARG A 86 0.36 6.89 -12.31
N LEU A 87 1.50 7.48 -12.64
CA LEU A 87 2.05 8.64 -11.92
C LEU A 87 1.07 9.83 -11.98
N ALA A 88 0.55 10.13 -13.18
CA ALA A 88 -0.44 11.18 -13.36
C ALA A 88 -1.74 10.95 -12.55
N ARG A 89 -2.18 9.69 -12.41
CA ARG A 89 -3.34 9.35 -11.57
C ARG A 89 -3.05 9.58 -10.08
N LEU A 90 -1.88 9.17 -9.60
CA LEU A 90 -1.47 9.39 -8.21
C LEU A 90 -1.36 10.88 -7.87
N GLU A 91 -0.87 11.70 -8.80
CA GLU A 91 -0.82 13.16 -8.65
C GLU A 91 -2.22 13.75 -8.51
N ASN A 92 -3.16 13.35 -9.37
CA ASN A 92 -4.57 13.77 -9.26
C ASN A 92 -5.20 13.35 -7.92
N ASP A 93 -4.96 12.12 -7.45
CA ASP A 93 -5.47 11.64 -6.17
C ASP A 93 -4.93 12.47 -4.98
N ILE A 94 -3.66 12.90 -5.06
CA ILE A 94 -3.05 13.77 -4.06
C ILE A 94 -3.71 15.16 -4.07
N ASP A 95 -3.99 15.71 -5.24
CA ASP A 95 -4.65 17.01 -5.38
C ASP A 95 -6.08 16.97 -4.84
N GLU A 96 -6.84 15.92 -5.15
CA GLU A 96 -8.17 15.70 -4.58
C GLU A 96 -8.13 15.57 -3.05
N ASN A 97 -7.22 14.75 -2.52
CA ASN A 97 -7.06 14.60 -1.08
C ASN A 97 -6.62 15.91 -0.40
N SER A 98 -5.83 16.73 -1.08
CA SER A 98 -5.41 18.05 -0.60
C SER A 98 -6.58 19.05 -0.56
N LYS A 99 -7.47 19.01 -1.56
CA LYS A 99 -8.71 19.82 -1.57
C LYS A 99 -9.64 19.41 -0.43
N LEU A 100 -9.80 18.12 -0.16
CA LEU A 100 -10.58 17.62 0.96
C LEU A 100 -10.00 18.09 2.30
N LEU A 101 -8.68 17.99 2.48
CA LEU A 101 -7.99 18.51 3.67
C LEU A 101 -8.18 20.02 3.84
N ALA A 102 -8.12 20.80 2.75
CA ALA A 102 -8.33 22.24 2.77
C ALA A 102 -9.79 22.64 3.06
N SER A 103 -10.75 21.78 2.74
CA SER A 103 -12.17 22.01 3.03
C SER A 103 -12.55 21.78 4.50
N VAL A 104 -11.65 21.20 5.31
CA VAL A 104 -11.88 21.01 6.74
C VAL A 104 -11.87 22.38 7.44
N PRO A 105 -12.97 22.77 8.13
CA PRO A 105 -13.04 24.05 8.82
C PRO A 105 -11.87 24.24 9.79
N ALA A 106 -11.19 25.38 9.71
CA ALA A 106 -10.02 25.70 10.54
C ALA A 106 -10.29 25.60 12.06
N ALA A 107 -11.55 25.78 12.48
CA ALA A 107 -12.01 25.60 13.86
C ALA A 107 -11.87 24.15 14.36
N LEU A 108 -12.02 23.15 13.48
CA LEU A 108 -11.84 21.73 13.80
C LEU A 108 -10.37 21.30 13.72
N ALA A 109 -9.62 21.90 12.79
CA ALA A 109 -8.18 21.68 12.69
C ALA A 109 -7.45 22.16 13.95
N SER A 110 -7.92 23.26 14.56
CA SER A 110 -7.34 23.89 15.76
C SER A 110 -7.57 23.09 17.04
N THR A 111 -8.69 22.35 17.15
CA THR A 111 -8.97 21.47 18.31
C THR A 111 -8.13 20.18 18.28
N SER A 112 -7.60 19.79 17.12
CA SER A 112 -6.75 18.59 16.97
C SER A 112 -5.24 18.86 17.11
N SER A 113 -4.84 20.12 17.24
CA SER A 113 -3.46 20.55 17.44
C SER A 113 -3.16 20.77 18.93
N ASP A 114 -3.23 19.72 19.74
CA ASP A 114 -2.57 19.67 21.05
C ASP A 114 -1.21 18.95 20.98
N HIS A 115 -0.44 19.29 19.94
CA HIS A 115 1.01 19.16 19.96
C HIS A 115 1.63 20.14 18.96
N SER A 116 1.60 21.43 19.30
CA SER A 116 2.47 22.42 18.66
C SER A 116 2.97 23.40 19.70
N VAL A 117 4.30 23.44 19.84
CA VAL A 117 5.08 24.45 20.55
C VAL A 117 4.46 25.83 20.31
N GLY A 118 4.09 26.49 21.40
CA GLY A 118 3.18 27.62 21.41
C GLY A 118 3.59 28.83 20.57
N ILE A 119 2.59 29.40 19.89
CA ILE A 119 2.60 30.77 19.38
C ILE A 119 1.46 31.51 20.10
N GLY A 120 1.76 32.01 21.30
CA GLY A 120 0.92 33.01 21.97
C GLY A 120 1.10 34.39 21.35
N PRO A 121 0.29 35.39 21.73
CA PRO A 121 0.26 36.74 21.14
C PRO A 121 1.48 37.62 21.51
N GLY A 122 2.68 37.04 21.52
CA GLY A 122 3.99 37.72 21.54
C GLY A 122 4.85 37.43 20.30
N ALA A 123 4.27 36.80 19.27
CA ALA A 123 4.98 36.27 18.08
C ALA A 123 5.77 37.31 17.27
N LYS A 124 5.44 38.60 17.38
CA LYS A 124 6.11 39.69 16.66
C LYS A 124 7.57 39.85 17.12
N ASN A 125 7.84 39.64 18.41
CA ASN A 125 9.18 39.83 18.98
C ASN A 125 10.04 38.55 18.90
N ARG A 126 9.44 37.39 18.61
CA ARG A 126 10.16 36.10 18.59
C ARG A 126 10.79 35.77 17.24
N MET A 127 10.27 36.30 16.14
CA MET A 127 10.82 36.01 14.81
C MET A 127 12.21 36.65 14.65
N GLU A 128 12.45 37.81 15.27
CA GLU A 128 13.74 38.52 15.24
C GLU A 128 14.83 37.83 16.09
N ASP A 129 14.46 37.11 17.16
CA ASP A 129 15.39 36.34 17.99
C ASP A 129 15.63 34.90 17.49
N VAL A 130 14.67 34.31 16.75
CA VAL A 130 14.80 32.92 16.25
C VAL A 130 15.71 32.83 15.03
N ILE A 131 15.73 33.85 14.17
CA ILE A 131 16.60 33.92 12.98
C ILE A 131 18.10 33.88 13.35
N PRO A 132 18.62 34.66 14.31
CA PRO A 132 20.03 34.59 14.71
C PRO A 132 20.38 33.27 15.42
N VAL A 133 19.49 32.71 16.25
CA VAL A 133 19.79 31.45 16.98
C VAL A 133 19.92 30.27 16.01
N VAL A 134 19.01 30.13 15.04
CA VAL A 134 19.08 29.04 14.05
C VAL A 134 20.28 29.19 13.12
N SER A 135 20.63 30.42 12.73
CA SER A 135 21.80 30.68 11.88
C SER A 135 23.12 30.45 12.61
N ILE A 136 23.24 30.80 13.89
CA ILE A 136 24.42 30.50 14.73
C ILE A 136 24.59 28.98 14.89
N VAL A 137 23.53 28.24 15.25
CA VAL A 137 23.60 26.77 15.40
C VAL A 137 23.99 26.10 14.08
N SER A 138 23.41 26.54 12.95
CA SER A 138 23.77 26.02 11.64
C SER A 138 25.23 26.33 11.28
N LEU A 139 25.73 27.52 11.60
CA LEU A 139 27.11 27.91 11.31
C LEU A 139 28.13 27.16 12.17
N PHE A 140 27.85 26.90 13.45
CA PHE A 140 28.81 26.19 14.31
C PHE A 140 28.75 24.66 14.19
N VAL A 141 27.64 24.09 13.71
CA VAL A 141 27.48 22.63 13.58
C VAL A 141 27.66 22.16 12.13
N LEU A 142 26.94 22.73 11.16
CA LEU A 142 27.02 22.25 9.77
C LEU A 142 28.34 22.65 9.10
N PHE A 143 28.84 23.86 9.35
CA PHE A 143 30.05 24.36 8.69
C PHE A 143 31.31 23.48 8.93
N PRO A 144 31.67 23.07 10.16
CA PRO A 144 32.82 22.19 10.36
C PRO A 144 32.62 20.80 9.76
N ILE A 145 31.39 20.30 9.70
CA ILE A 145 31.07 19.01 9.06
C ILE A 145 31.33 19.09 7.55
N VAL A 146 30.85 20.15 6.89
CA VAL A 146 31.09 20.39 5.46
C VAL A 146 32.59 20.56 5.18
N LEU A 147 33.31 21.34 5.99
CA LEU A 147 34.77 21.47 5.86
C LEU A 147 35.50 20.14 6.07
N SER A 148 35.06 19.32 7.03
CA SER A 148 35.65 18.02 7.31
C SER A 148 35.48 17.06 6.13
N ILE A 149 34.29 17.01 5.53
CA ILE A 149 34.01 16.19 4.34
C ILE A 149 34.82 16.69 3.14
N ALA A 150 34.83 18.01 2.89
CA ALA A 150 35.61 18.60 1.79
C ALA A 150 37.12 18.31 1.95
N ARG A 151 37.65 18.42 3.17
CA ARG A 151 39.05 18.11 3.48
C ARG A 151 39.35 16.62 3.33
N ASN A 152 38.42 15.73 3.72
CA ASN A 152 38.58 14.29 3.55
C ASN A 152 38.58 13.89 2.06
N ILE A 153 37.69 14.48 1.25
CA ILE A 153 37.66 14.24 -0.20
C ILE A 153 38.94 14.76 -0.86
N TRP A 154 39.41 15.94 -0.49
CA TRP A 154 40.63 16.49 -1.06
C TRP A 154 41.87 15.69 -0.67
N ARG A 155 41.96 15.21 0.58
CA ARG A 155 43.01 14.26 0.99
C ARG A 155 42.90 12.91 0.30
N ARG A 156 41.69 12.43 -0.01
CA ARG A 156 41.44 11.18 -0.75
C ARG A 156 41.82 11.27 -2.22
N GLY A 157 41.69 12.46 -2.83
CA GLY A 157 42.13 12.72 -4.20
C GLY A 157 43.65 12.61 -4.42
N SER A 158 44.45 12.61 -3.33
CA SER A 158 45.89 12.36 -3.38
C SER A 158 46.30 10.92 -3.02
N LEU A 159 45.34 10.02 -2.72
CA LEU A 159 45.67 8.59 -2.58
C LEU A 159 45.70 7.94 -3.98
N PRO A 160 46.70 7.08 -4.28
CA PRO A 160 46.70 6.32 -5.51
C PRO A 160 45.43 5.45 -5.62
N PRO A 161 44.94 5.19 -6.85
CA PRO A 161 43.70 4.47 -7.07
C PRO A 161 43.70 3.12 -6.33
N ALA A 162 42.55 2.79 -5.74
CA ALA A 162 42.35 1.58 -4.94
C ALA A 162 42.94 0.35 -5.64
N ALA A 163 43.66 -0.46 -4.87
CA ALA A 163 44.29 -1.68 -5.35
C ALA A 163 43.27 -2.52 -6.13
N ARG A 164 43.71 -3.04 -7.28
CA ARG A 164 42.93 -3.93 -8.16
C ARG A 164 42.28 -5.05 -7.31
N PRO A 165 41.07 -5.53 -7.67
CA PRO A 165 40.42 -6.61 -6.96
C PRO A 165 41.39 -7.78 -6.77
N ASP A 166 41.45 -8.27 -5.52
CA ASP A 166 42.40 -9.30 -5.13
C ASP A 166 42.23 -10.54 -6.02
N ARG A 167 43.35 -11.13 -6.46
CA ARG A 167 43.35 -12.31 -7.34
C ARG A 167 42.55 -13.46 -6.72
N GLU A 168 42.54 -13.55 -5.39
CA GLU A 168 41.73 -14.52 -4.66
C GLU A 168 40.21 -14.30 -4.87
N SER A 169 39.75 -13.06 -4.93
CA SER A 169 38.34 -12.74 -5.18
C SER A 169 37.91 -13.12 -6.58
N VAL A 170 38.78 -12.90 -7.57
CA VAL A 170 38.54 -13.32 -8.97
C VAL A 170 38.45 -14.85 -9.06
N GLN A 171 39.36 -15.57 -8.39
CA GLN A 171 39.35 -17.03 -8.38
C GLN A 171 38.17 -17.63 -7.61
N ARG A 172 37.60 -16.92 -6.63
CA ARG A 172 36.36 -17.34 -5.95
C ARG A 172 35.15 -17.16 -6.87
N LEU A 173 35.11 -16.10 -7.66
CA LEU A 173 34.04 -15.86 -8.65
C LEU A 173 34.06 -16.93 -9.75
N GLU A 174 35.23 -17.24 -10.28
CA GLU A 174 35.40 -18.29 -11.30
C GLU A 174 34.96 -19.68 -10.80
N ARG A 175 35.26 -20.01 -9.53
CA ARG A 175 34.76 -21.25 -8.91
C ARG A 175 33.25 -21.25 -8.70
N MET A 176 32.66 -20.09 -8.40
CA MET A 176 31.20 -19.97 -8.29
C MET A 176 30.52 -20.12 -9.65
N GLU A 177 31.11 -19.58 -10.71
CA GLU A 177 30.62 -19.74 -12.08
C GLU A 177 30.64 -21.20 -12.51
N GLN A 178 31.77 -21.91 -12.30
CA GLN A 178 31.86 -23.35 -12.58
C GLN A 178 30.88 -24.19 -11.76
N ALA A 179 30.65 -23.84 -10.49
CA ALA A 179 29.66 -24.52 -9.65
C ALA A 179 28.24 -24.30 -10.18
N MET A 180 27.91 -23.11 -10.67
CA MET A 180 26.60 -22.82 -11.27
C MET A 180 26.38 -23.58 -12.57
N GLU A 181 27.39 -23.69 -13.44
CA GLU A 181 27.32 -24.50 -14.66
C GLU A 181 27.08 -25.98 -14.36
N ALA A 182 27.77 -26.54 -13.36
CA ALA A 182 27.55 -27.91 -12.92
C ALA A 182 26.14 -28.14 -12.37
N ILE A 183 25.61 -27.19 -11.58
CA ILE A 183 24.24 -27.26 -11.06
C ILE A 183 23.21 -27.21 -12.20
N ALA A 184 23.43 -26.38 -13.22
CA ALA A 184 22.51 -26.27 -14.35
C ALA A 184 22.34 -27.62 -15.08
N ILE A 185 23.46 -28.31 -15.35
CA ILE A 185 23.47 -29.63 -16.01
C ILE A 185 22.83 -30.70 -15.11
N GLU A 186 23.12 -30.69 -13.81
CA GLU A 186 22.54 -31.66 -12.88
C GLU A 186 21.03 -31.47 -12.75
N VAL A 187 20.52 -30.23 -12.71
CA VAL A 187 19.09 -29.94 -12.67
C VAL A 187 18.38 -30.40 -13.96
N GLU A 188 18.99 -30.18 -15.12
CA GLU A 188 18.48 -30.68 -16.40
C GLU A 188 18.34 -32.21 -16.35
N ARG A 189 19.41 -32.91 -15.97
CA ARG A 189 19.43 -34.37 -15.85
C ARG A 189 18.43 -34.91 -14.82
N VAL A 190 18.33 -34.27 -13.64
CA VAL A 190 17.36 -34.66 -12.60
C VAL A 190 15.93 -34.46 -13.09
N SER A 191 15.67 -33.37 -13.82
CA SER A 191 14.34 -33.11 -14.39
C SER A 191 13.96 -34.15 -15.45
N GLU A 192 14.93 -34.60 -16.27
CA GLU A 192 14.72 -35.67 -17.24
C GLU A 192 14.49 -37.03 -16.56
N GLY A 193 15.25 -37.33 -15.50
CA GLY A 193 15.05 -38.53 -14.69
C GLY A 193 13.67 -38.56 -14.04
N GLN A 194 13.22 -37.44 -13.47
CA GLN A 194 11.87 -37.32 -12.91
C GLN A 194 10.79 -37.47 -13.97
N ARG A 195 10.96 -36.82 -15.13
CA ARG A 195 10.04 -36.96 -16.28
C ARG A 195 9.95 -38.40 -16.76
N PHE A 196 11.08 -39.11 -16.80
CA PHE A 196 11.12 -40.52 -17.20
C PHE A 196 10.40 -41.41 -16.20
N VAL A 197 10.61 -41.22 -14.89
CA VAL A 197 9.92 -41.97 -13.83
C VAL A 197 8.41 -41.72 -13.87
N THR A 198 7.97 -40.47 -14.06
CA THR A 198 6.54 -40.17 -14.21
C THR A 198 5.93 -40.85 -15.44
N ARG A 199 6.63 -40.83 -16.58
CA ARG A 199 6.19 -41.57 -17.79
C ARG A 199 6.06 -43.06 -17.50
N LEU A 200 7.07 -43.66 -16.87
CA LEU A 200 7.07 -45.08 -16.52
C LEU A 200 5.90 -45.44 -15.57
N LEU A 201 5.67 -44.63 -14.53
CA LEU A 201 4.54 -44.82 -13.62
C LEU A 201 3.19 -44.66 -14.34
N SER A 202 3.08 -43.71 -15.27
CA SER A 202 1.84 -43.50 -16.06
C SER A 202 1.58 -44.61 -17.07
N GLU A 203 2.62 -45.17 -17.70
CA GLU A 203 2.51 -46.32 -18.60
C GLU A 203 2.14 -47.60 -17.81
N GLN A 204 2.69 -47.77 -16.60
CA GLN A 204 2.34 -48.88 -15.72
C GLN A 204 0.90 -48.81 -15.20
N HIS A 205 0.36 -47.61 -14.93
CA HIS A 205 -1.04 -47.43 -14.52
C HIS A 205 -2.01 -47.37 -15.73
N GLY A 206 -1.53 -47.05 -16.94
CA GLY A 206 -2.32 -46.97 -18.17
C GLY A 206 -2.49 -48.30 -18.93
N GLY A 207 -1.71 -49.34 -18.57
CA GLY A 207 -1.72 -50.63 -19.26
C GLY A 207 -2.76 -51.66 -18.78
N GLY A 208 -3.63 -51.35 -17.81
CA GLY A 208 -4.50 -52.39 -17.22
C GLY A 208 -5.80 -51.98 -16.54
N ALA A 209 -6.22 -50.71 -16.56
CA ALA A 209 -7.37 -50.30 -15.75
C ALA A 209 -8.28 -49.23 -16.39
N ILE A 210 -8.48 -49.27 -17.71
CA ILE A 210 -9.58 -48.52 -18.36
C ILE A 210 -10.43 -49.50 -19.20
N ALA A 211 -10.97 -50.52 -18.54
CA ALA A 211 -12.02 -51.37 -19.09
C ALA A 211 -12.86 -52.05 -17.98
N ALA A 212 -13.11 -51.37 -16.86
CA ALA A 212 -14.05 -51.87 -15.85
C ALA A 212 -14.63 -50.74 -14.99
N GLY A 213 -15.90 -50.40 -15.25
CA GLY A 213 -16.85 -49.99 -14.23
C GLY A 213 -16.71 -48.61 -13.60
N GLN A 214 -17.31 -47.60 -14.23
CA GLN A 214 -17.84 -46.43 -13.51
C GLN A 214 -19.32 -46.66 -13.21
N PRO A 215 -19.76 -46.82 -11.95
CA PRO A 215 -21.12 -46.52 -11.56
C PRO A 215 -21.29 -45.01 -11.47
N ALA A 216 -22.38 -44.53 -12.06
CA ALA A 216 -22.77 -43.12 -12.15
C ALA A 216 -22.82 -42.43 -10.79
N ALA A 217 -22.23 -41.24 -10.69
CA ALA A 217 -22.36 -40.36 -9.53
C ALA A 217 -23.79 -39.80 -9.46
N GLU A 218 -24.49 -40.13 -8.39
CA GLU A 218 -25.85 -39.67 -8.07
C GLU A 218 -25.83 -38.23 -7.52
N PRO A 219 -26.65 -37.29 -8.06
CA PRO A 219 -26.67 -35.92 -7.57
C PRO A 219 -27.47 -35.79 -6.25
N VAL A 220 -26.79 -35.24 -5.24
CA VAL A 220 -27.31 -34.93 -3.90
C VAL A 220 -28.57 -34.04 -3.97
N ARG A 221 -29.69 -34.57 -3.48
CA ARG A 221 -30.97 -33.86 -3.33
C ARG A 221 -30.96 -33.00 -2.07
N ALA A 222 -31.04 -31.69 -2.23
CA ALA A 222 -31.23 -30.74 -1.12
C ALA A 222 -32.60 -30.95 -0.45
N ALA A 223 -32.61 -31.11 0.87
CA ALA A 223 -33.81 -31.26 1.68
C ALA A 223 -34.58 -29.91 1.77
N PRO A 224 -35.91 -29.90 1.63
CA PRO A 224 -36.70 -28.69 1.84
C PRO A 224 -36.94 -28.45 3.33
N GLY A 225 -36.82 -27.17 3.71
CA GLY A 225 -36.87 -26.68 5.08
C GLY A 225 -38.16 -26.99 5.82
N GLU A 226 -37.94 -27.38 7.08
CA GLU A 226 -38.88 -27.46 8.18
C GLU A 226 -39.66 -26.15 8.33
N LYS A 227 -40.97 -26.21 8.04
CA LYS A 227 -41.92 -25.18 8.45
C LYS A 227 -42.77 -25.74 9.58
N ALA A 228 -42.59 -25.14 10.74
CA ALA A 228 -43.45 -25.23 11.89
C ALA A 228 -44.93 -25.04 11.52
N ARG A 229 -45.83 -25.83 12.12
CA ARG A 229 -46.97 -25.34 12.90
C ARG A 229 -47.86 -26.46 13.45
N LEU A 230 -48.29 -26.21 14.70
CA LEU A 230 -49.46 -26.72 15.45
C LEU A 230 -49.29 -28.05 16.18
#